data_AF-R7J398-F1
#
_entry.id   AF-R7J398-F1
#
_cell.length_a   1.000
_cell.length_b   1.000
_cell.length_c   1.000
_cell.angle_alpha   90.00
_cell.angle_beta   90.00
_cell.angle_gamma   90.00
#
_symmetry.space_group_name_H-M   'P 1'
#
loop_
_entity.id
_entity.type
_entity.pdbx_description
1 polymer ?
#
loop_
_entity_poly.entity_id
_entity_poly.type
_entity_poly.pdbx_seq_one_letter_code
_entity_poly.pdbx_strand_id
1 'polypeptide(L)'
;MWGWELMLAVAPTFLSILLINVALVLIGSTPTAILGALEPLTAVIIGIAVFGEALTFSLALGIILVLSAVILVILAKSRPRR
;
A
#
# COMPACT_ATOMS: atom_id res chain seq x y z
N MET A 1 8.40 17.18 -23.56
CA MET A 1 8.53 15.75 -23.20
C MET A 1 9.00 15.61 -21.75
N TRP A 2 10.04 16.32 -21.30
CA TRP A 2 10.59 16.27 -19.92
C TRP A 2 9.71 16.85 -18.80
N GLY A 3 8.79 17.78 -19.10
CA GLY A 3 8.00 18.47 -18.08
C GLY A 3 6.94 17.60 -17.38
N TRP A 4 6.37 16.63 -18.09
CA TRP A 4 5.36 15.73 -17.54
C TRP A 4 5.97 14.68 -16.60
N GLU A 5 7.17 14.21 -16.92
CA GLU A 5 7.95 13.28 -16.09
C GLU A 5 8.34 13.94 -14.76
N LEU A 6 8.75 15.21 -14.80
CA LEU A 6 9.02 16.01 -13.60
C LEU A 6 7.77 16.21 -12.74
N MET A 7 6.61 16.49 -13.33
CA MET A 7 5.36 16.59 -12.57
C MET A 7 4.94 15.25 -11.97
N LEU A 8 5.08 14.14 -12.69
CA LEU A 8 4.82 12.80 -12.18
C LEU A 8 5.82 12.33 -11.11
N ALA A 9 7.00 12.94 -11.01
CA ALA A 9 7.91 12.67 -9.90
C ALA A 9 7.57 13.55 -8.70
N VAL A 10 7.51 14.87 -8.91
CA VAL A 10 7.37 15.83 -7.80
C VAL A 10 5.98 15.77 -7.19
N ALA A 11 4.92 15.67 -8.00
CA ALA A 11 3.55 15.69 -7.49
C ALA A 11 3.27 14.50 -6.57
N PRO A 12 3.40 13.22 -6.97
CA PRO A 12 3.09 12.12 -6.08
C PRO A 12 4.06 12.01 -4.91
N THR A 13 5.35 12.34 -5.07
CA THR A 13 6.31 12.25 -3.94
C THR A 13 6.04 13.32 -2.89
N PHE A 14 5.90 14.59 -3.29
CA PHE A 14 5.66 15.67 -2.35
C PHE A 14 4.28 15.54 -1.69
N LEU A 15 3.25 15.22 -2.47
CA LEU A 15 1.90 15.02 -1.96
C LEU A 15 1.86 13.81 -1.02
N SER A 16 2.48 12.68 -1.36
CA SER A 16 2.50 11.48 -0.52
C SER A 16 3.11 11.74 0.86
N ILE A 17 4.27 12.40 0.92
CA ILE A 17 4.93 12.74 2.19
C ILE A 17 4.03 13.64 3.04
N LEU A 18 3.39 14.64 2.42
CA LEU A 18 2.50 15.55 3.11
C LEU A 18 1.26 14.84 3.67
N LEU A 19 0.64 13.96 2.88
CA LEU A 19 -0.52 13.16 3.29
C LEU A 19 -0.16 12.20 4.43
N ILE A 20 0.99 11.52 4.35
CA ILE A 20 1.47 10.65 5.43
C ILE A 20 1.68 11.44 6.71
N ASN A 21 2.30 12.63 6.63
CA ASN A 21 2.53 13.45 7.81
C ASN A 21 1.22 13.91 8.45
N VAL A 22 0.23 14.31 7.64
CA VAL A 22 -1.11 14.65 8.11
C VAL A 22 -1.81 13.43 8.74
N ALA A 23 -1.72 12.26 8.11
CA ALA A 23 -2.29 11.02 8.64
C ALA A 23 -1.67 10.62 9.98
N LEU A 24 -0.37 10.82 10.16
CA LEU A 24 0.32 10.57 11.43
C LEU A 24 -0.20 11.48 12.56
N VAL A 25 -0.48 12.75 12.26
CA VAL A 25 -1.02 13.70 13.24
C VAL A 25 -2.47 13.40 13.58
N LEU A 26 -3.30 13.01 12.59
CA LEU A 26 -4.73 12.79 12.79
C LEU A 26 -5.07 11.46 13.46
N ILE A 27 -4.38 10.38 13.08
CA ILE A 27 -4.76 9.00 13.45
C ILE A 27 -3.67 8.32 14.30
N GLY A 28 -2.45 8.87 14.31
CA GLY A 28 -1.30 8.33 15.04
C GLY A 28 -0.46 7.34 14.22
N SER A 29 0.79 7.14 14.62
CA SER A 29 1.78 6.33 13.88
C SER A 29 1.40 4.85 13.72
N THR A 30 0.61 4.33 14.66
CA THR A 30 0.23 2.92 14.65
C THR A 30 -0.74 2.55 13.52
N PRO A 31 -1.92 3.19 13.41
CA PRO A 31 -2.86 2.93 12.32
C PRO A 31 -2.35 3.43 10.96
N THR A 32 -1.61 4.54 10.88
CA THR A 32 -1.03 5.01 9.60
C THR A 32 -0.08 3.97 8.99
N ALA A 33 0.76 3.32 9.81
CA ALA A 33 1.63 2.25 9.32
C ALA A 33 0.87 0.99 8.89
N ILE A 34 -0.28 0.69 9.50
CA ILE A 34 -1.14 -0.43 9.08
C ILE A 34 -1.79 -0.11 7.72
N LEU A 35 -2.30 1.11 7.56
CA LEU A 35 -2.88 1.57 6.30
C LEU A 35 -1.86 1.58 5.16
N GLY A 36 -0.61 1.99 5.43
CA GLY A 36 0.48 1.87 4.46
C GLY A 36 0.81 0.41 4.11
N ALA A 37 0.75 -0.51 5.07
CA ALA A 37 0.94 -1.94 4.80
C ALA A 37 -0.19 -2.56 3.96
N LEU A 38 -1.34 -1.88 3.79
CA LEU A 38 -2.43 -2.29 2.91
C LEU A 38 -2.26 -1.81 1.45
N GLU A 39 -1.27 -0.95 1.16
CA GLU A 39 -0.91 -0.50 -0.18
C GLU A 39 -0.77 -1.64 -1.21
N PRO A 40 -0.03 -2.76 -0.96
CA PRO A 40 0.11 -3.84 -1.94
C PRO A 40 -1.22 -4.54 -2.24
N LEU A 41 -2.17 -4.53 -1.31
CA LEU A 41 -3.49 -5.12 -1.47
C LEU A 41 -4.32 -4.29 -2.47
N THR A 42 -4.26 -2.96 -2.37
CA THR A 42 -4.92 -2.06 -3.32
C THR A 42 -4.28 -2.12 -4.71
N ALA A 43 -2.95 -2.22 -4.80
CA ALA A 43 -2.24 -2.35 -6.07
C ALA A 43 -2.68 -3.60 -6.84
N VAL A 44 -2.84 -4.74 -6.15
CA VAL A 44 -3.37 -5.98 -6.72
C VAL A 44 -4.80 -5.82 -7.24
N ILE A 45 -5.70 -5.21 -6.45
CA ILE A 45 -7.10 -5.01 -6.85
C ILE A 45 -7.17 -4.18 -8.12
N ILE A 46 -6.42 -3.08 -8.18
CA ILE A 46 -6.34 -2.21 -9.37
C ILE A 46 -5.74 -2.99 -10.56
N GLY A 47 -4.69 -3.79 -10.34
CA GLY A 47 -4.07 -4.64 -11.36
C GLY A 47 -5.08 -5.57 -12.05
N ILE A 48 -5.88 -6.29 -11.26
CA ILE A 48 -6.89 -7.22 -11.81
C ILE A 48 -8.06 -6.44 -12.45
N ALA A 49 -8.58 -5.42 -11.76
CA ALA A 49 -9.80 -4.74 -12.17
C ALA A 49 -9.62 -3.82 -13.39
N VAL A 50 -8.47 -3.15 -13.50
CA VAL A 50 -8.20 -2.14 -14.53
C VAL A 50 -7.40 -2.72 -15.70
N PHE A 51 -6.41 -3.57 -15.43
CA PHE A 51 -5.54 -4.13 -16.48
C PHE A 51 -6.02 -5.48 -17.02
N GLY A 52 -7.05 -6.08 -16.39
CA GLY A 52 -7.64 -7.33 -16.86
C GLY A 52 -6.63 -8.49 -16.88
N GLU A 53 -5.64 -8.45 -15.99
CA GLU A 53 -4.60 -9.47 -15.93
C GLU A 53 -5.22 -10.86 -15.74
N ALA A 54 -4.89 -11.78 -16.66
CA ALA A 54 -5.31 -13.17 -16.52
C ALA A 54 -4.75 -13.72 -15.21
N LEU A 55 -5.64 -14.18 -14.34
CA LEU A 55 -5.30 -14.85 -13.08
C LEU A 55 -4.55 -16.14 -13.37
N THR A 56 -3.25 -16.01 -13.63
CA THR A 56 -2.32 -17.13 -13.71
C THR A 56 -2.03 -17.65 -12.32
N PHE A 57 -1.65 -18.93 -12.23
CA PHE A 57 -1.41 -19.59 -10.94
C PHE A 57 -0.34 -18.86 -10.10
N SER A 58 0.64 -18.24 -10.75
CA SER A 58 1.68 -17.41 -10.13
C SER A 58 1.13 -16.11 -9.53
N LEU A 59 0.21 -15.42 -10.21
CA LEU A 59 -0.48 -14.24 -9.68
C LEU A 59 -1.36 -14.64 -8.48
N ALA A 60 -2.11 -15.74 -8.58
CA ALA A 60 -2.93 -16.22 -7.47
C ALA A 60 -2.09 -16.52 -6.22
N LEU A 61 -0.93 -17.18 -6.37
CA LEU A 61 0.02 -17.40 -5.27
C LEU A 61 0.58 -16.08 -4.71
N GLY A 62 0.93 -15.13 -5.58
CA GLY A 62 1.37 -13.80 -5.17
C GLY A 62 0.34 -13.08 -4.31
N ILE A 63 -0.94 -13.12 -4.72
CA ILE A 63 -2.06 -12.52 -3.98
C ILE A 63 -2.20 -13.17 -2.60
N ILE A 64 -2.18 -14.51 -2.52
CA ILE A 64 -2.26 -15.23 -1.24
C ILE A 64 -1.10 -14.85 -0.32
N LEU A 65 0.12 -14.71 -0.86
CA LEU A 65 1.31 -14.37 -0.10
C LEU A 65 1.25 -12.93 0.44
N VAL A 66 0.82 -11.97 -0.38
CA VAL A 66 0.61 -10.56 0.01
C VAL A 66 -0.49 -10.46 1.07
N LEU A 67 -1.64 -11.11 0.86
CA LEU A 67 -2.73 -11.13 1.84
C LEU A 67 -2.28 -11.73 3.17
N SER A 68 -1.55 -12.84 3.13
CA SER A 68 -1.00 -13.47 4.34
C SER A 68 -0.01 -12.55 5.06
N ALA A 69 0.89 -11.90 4.33
CA ALA A 69 1.84 -10.95 4.89
C ALA A 69 1.14 -9.77 5.60
N VAL A 70 0.11 -9.18 4.96
CA VAL A 70 -0.69 -8.10 5.53
C VAL A 70 -1.41 -8.55 6.82
N ILE A 71 -2.03 -9.73 6.81
CA ILE A 71 -2.70 -10.29 7.98
C ILE A 71 -1.70 -10.50 9.13
N LEU A 72 -0.51 -11.03 8.83
CA LEU A 72 0.57 -11.21 9.81
C LEU A 72 1.04 -9.87 10.39
N VAL A 73 1.19 -8.83 9.58
CA VAL A 73 1.59 -7.50 10.05
C VAL A 73 0.56 -6.91 11.01
N ILE A 74 -0.73 -7.03 10.69
CA ILE A 74 -1.83 -6.57 11.55
C ILE A 74 -1.82 -7.35 12.88
N LEU A 75 -1.72 -8.68 12.81
CA LEU A 75 -1.74 -9.54 14.00
C LEU A 75 -0.51 -9.33 14.90
N ALA A 76 0.68 -9.17 14.30
CA ALA A 76 1.92 -8.93 15.01
C ALA A 76 1.86 -7.60 15.79
N LYS A 77 1.19 -6.58 15.25
CA LYS A 77 1.02 -5.30 15.91
C LYS A 77 -0.09 -5.30 16.97
N SER A 78 -1.09 -6.16 16.82
CA SER A 78 -2.17 -6.34 17.81
C SER A 78 -1.73 -7.07 19.07
N ARG A 79 -0.54 -7.68 19.11
CA ARG A 79 0.00 -8.24 20.35
C ARG A 79 0.49 -7.11 21.25
N PRO A 80 -0.07 -6.92 22.46
CA PRO A 80 0.50 -5.99 23.42
C PRO A 80 1.90 -6.48 23.75
N ARG A 81 2.90 -5.67 23.36
CA ARG A 81 4.30 -5.87 23.73
C ARG A 81 4.34 -5.67 25.25
N ARG A 82 4.26 -6.78 26.00
CA ARG A 82 4.53 -6.81 27.45
C ARG A 82 5.96 -6.37 27.71
#